data_AF-A0AAV2RNN5-F1
#
_entry.id   AF-A0AAV2RNN5-F1
#
_cell.length_a   1.000
_cell.length_b   1.000
_cell.length_c   1.000
_cell.angle_alpha   90.00
_cell.angle_beta   90.00
_cell.angle_gamma   90.00
#
_symmetry.space_group_name_H-M   'P 1'
#
loop_
_entity.id
_entity.type
_entity.pdbx_description
1 polymer ?
#
loop_
_entity_poly.entity_id
_entity_poly.type
_entity_poly.pdbx_seq_one_letter_code
_entity_poly.pdbx_strand_id
1 'polypeptide(L)'
;VRVANLLGVAGVDVPIEEIQKLVPPYKLGVNGYSFMVNNNGYILYHTDLRPLFQDILNPNYNSVDLSKVELNNGFNTTKLKQLRKDMIDQKHQETVLNVKIHLDDM
;
A
#
# COMPACT_ATOMS: atom_id res chain seq x y z
N VAL A 1 -17.47 35.42 -22.58
CA VAL A 1 -16.68 34.62 -21.62
C VAL A 1 -17.65 33.76 -20.83
N ARG A 2 -17.58 32.42 -20.92
CA ARG A 2 -18.41 31.54 -20.08
C ARG A 2 -17.70 31.40 -18.73
N VAL A 3 -18.35 31.85 -17.67
CA VAL A 3 -17.88 31.66 -16.29
C VAL A 3 -18.60 30.44 -15.74
N ALA A 4 -17.87 29.41 -15.36
CA ALA A 4 -18.43 28.28 -14.62
C ALA A 4 -18.40 28.64 -13.12
N ASN A 5 -19.57 28.69 -12.48
CA ASN A 5 -19.67 28.89 -11.03
C ASN A 5 -19.70 27.53 -10.32
N LEU A 6 -18.72 27.29 -9.44
CA LEU A 6 -18.70 26.12 -8.57
C LEU A 6 -19.80 26.28 -7.50
N LEU A 7 -20.81 25.41 -7.54
CA LEU A 7 -21.90 25.41 -6.56
C LEU A 7 -21.55 24.65 -5.27
N GLY A 8 -20.67 23.65 -5.36
CA GLY A 8 -20.24 22.82 -4.24
C GLY A 8 -19.57 21.53 -4.69
N VAL A 9 -19.17 20.70 -3.72
CA VAL A 9 -18.55 19.38 -3.90
C VAL A 9 -19.35 18.36 -3.09
N ALA A 10 -19.70 17.23 -3.69
CA ALA A 10 -20.27 16.08 -3.00
C ALA A 10 -19.20 14.98 -2.91
N GLY A 11 -19.11 14.32 -1.76
CA GLY A 11 -18.20 13.20 -1.52
C GLY A 11 -18.95 11.97 -1.03
N VAL A 12 -18.41 10.79 -1.30
CA VAL A 12 -18.91 9.50 -0.80
C VAL A 12 -17.72 8.72 -0.27
N ASP A 13 -17.88 8.13 0.91
CA ASP A 13 -16.84 7.32 1.54
C ASP A 13 -16.82 5.90 0.98
N VAL A 14 -15.61 5.38 0.73
CA VAL A 14 -15.39 4.00 0.30
C VAL A 14 -14.51 3.31 1.34
N PRO A 15 -15.04 2.34 2.11
CA PRO A 15 -14.25 1.60 3.08
C PRO A 15 -13.19 0.74 2.40
N ILE A 16 -11.98 0.72 2.96
CA ILE A 16 -10.87 -0.11 2.46
C ILE A 16 -11.22 -1.60 2.53
N GLU A 17 -12.02 -2.01 3.52
CA GLU A 17 -12.50 -3.38 3.68
C GLU A 17 -13.31 -3.87 2.46
N GLU A 18 -14.09 -2.99 1.82
CA GLU A 18 -14.85 -3.34 0.62
C GLU A 18 -13.91 -3.60 -0.58
N ILE A 19 -12.81 -2.85 -0.66
CA ILE A 19 -11.77 -3.07 -1.67
C ILE A 19 -11.05 -4.41 -1.41
N GLN A 20 -10.77 -4.72 -0.15
CA GLN A 20 -10.12 -5.98 0.23
C GLN A 20 -10.98 -7.21 -0.11
N LYS A 21 -12.31 -7.12 0.04
CA LYS A 21 -13.24 -8.20 -0.34
C LYS A 21 -13.19 -8.56 -1.82
N LEU A 22 -12.75 -7.64 -2.69
CA LEU A 22 -12.59 -7.91 -4.12
C LEU A 22 -11.39 -8.80 -4.43
N VAL A 23 -10.42 -8.91 -3.50
CA VAL A 23 -9.26 -9.77 -3.66
C VAL A 23 -9.60 -11.18 -3.15
N PRO A 24 -9.60 -12.22 -4.01
CA PRO A 24 -9.94 -13.58 -3.59
C PRO A 24 -8.77 -14.25 -2.84
N PRO A 25 -8.81 -14.39 -1.50
CA PRO A 25 -7.65 -14.85 -0.74
C PRO A 25 -7.31 -16.32 -1.03
N TYR A 26 -8.34 -17.13 -1.30
CA TYR A 26 -8.21 -18.55 -1.65
C TYR A 26 -7.42 -18.80 -2.95
N LYS A 27 -7.24 -17.78 -3.81
CA LYS A 27 -6.42 -17.89 -5.03
C LYS A 27 -4.95 -17.56 -4.81
N LEU A 28 -4.62 -16.80 -3.77
CA LEU A 28 -3.25 -16.36 -3.48
C LEU A 28 -2.45 -17.42 -2.70
N GLY A 29 -3.13 -18.24 -1.90
CA GLY A 29 -2.49 -19.24 -1.03
C GLY A 29 -2.05 -18.67 0.31
N VAL A 30 -1.48 -19.51 1.18
CA VAL A 30 -1.21 -19.15 2.60
C VAL A 30 -0.19 -18.04 2.80
N ASN A 31 0.82 -17.95 1.92
CA ASN A 31 1.89 -16.94 2.01
C ASN A 31 1.67 -15.77 1.04
N GLY A 32 0.60 -15.80 0.24
CA GLY A 32 0.29 -14.75 -0.73
C GLY A 32 -0.66 -13.73 -0.12
N TYR A 33 -0.31 -12.46 -0.22
CA TYR A 33 -1.19 -11.35 0.16
C TYR A 33 -1.25 -10.32 -0.96
N SER A 34 -2.32 -9.54 -0.98
CA SER A 34 -2.39 -8.32 -1.78
C SER A 34 -2.08 -7.12 -0.90
N PHE A 35 -1.60 -6.07 -1.54
CA PHE A 35 -1.46 -4.76 -0.93
C PHE A 35 -1.81 -3.72 -1.99
N MET A 36 -2.08 -2.49 -1.56
CA MET A 36 -2.42 -1.40 -2.45
C MET A 36 -1.60 -0.17 -2.12
N VAL A 37 -1.15 0.53 -3.17
CA VAL A 37 -0.31 1.71 -3.09
C VAL A 37 -0.93 2.81 -3.93
N ASN A 38 -0.84 4.06 -3.46
CA ASN A 38 -1.25 5.22 -4.24
C ASN A 38 -0.15 5.69 -5.21
N ASN A 39 -0.46 6.67 -6.05
CA ASN A 39 0.49 7.29 -6.98
C ASN A 39 1.68 8.01 -6.31
N ASN A 40 1.64 8.25 -5.00
CA ASN A 40 2.76 8.84 -4.25
C ASN A 40 3.71 7.76 -3.68
N GLY A 41 3.31 6.48 -3.71
CA GLY A 41 4.03 5.38 -3.09
C GLY A 41 3.59 5.05 -1.65
N TYR A 42 2.55 5.72 -1.15
CA TYR A 42 1.99 5.40 0.17
C TYR A 42 1.04 4.22 0.09
N ILE A 43 1.12 3.38 1.11
CA ILE A 43 0.29 2.19 1.25
C ILE A 43 -1.12 2.61 1.69
N LEU A 44 -2.13 2.07 1.00
CA LEU A 44 -3.53 2.15 1.43
C LEU A 44 -3.89 0.98 2.35
N TYR A 45 -3.45 -0.23 2.03
CA TYR A 45 -3.50 -1.36 2.95
C TYR A 45 -2.37 -2.35 2.67
N HIS A 46 -1.91 -2.98 3.75
CA HIS A 46 -0.86 -3.99 3.76
C HIS A 46 -1.00 -4.80 5.06
N THR A 47 -0.60 -6.08 5.07
CA THR A 47 -0.67 -6.95 6.27
C THR A 47 0.09 -6.34 7.45
N ASP A 48 1.30 -5.84 7.20
CA ASP A 48 2.16 -5.20 8.20
C ASP A 48 1.90 -3.68 8.39
N LEU A 49 0.83 -3.12 7.83
CA LEU A 49 0.47 -1.72 8.11
C LEU A 49 -0.18 -1.63 9.50
N ARG A 50 0.54 -1.02 10.45
CA ARG A 50 0.06 -0.82 11.83
C ARG A 50 -0.34 0.66 12.03
N PRO A 51 -1.64 1.02 11.92
CA PRO A 51 -2.07 2.40 12.09
C PRO A 51 -2.05 2.85 13.55
N LEU A 52 -2.13 1.91 14.50
CA LEU A 52 -2.14 2.15 15.93
C LEU A 52 -0.78 1.81 16.54
N PHE A 53 -0.34 2.64 17.48
CA PHE A 53 0.80 2.36 18.35
C PHE A 53 0.35 2.61 19.80
N GLN A 54 0.33 1.56 20.63
CA GLN A 54 -0.15 1.63 22.03
C GLN A 54 -1.58 2.23 22.13
N ASP A 55 -2.50 1.77 21.28
CA ASP A 55 -3.88 2.27 21.15
C ASP A 55 -4.02 3.75 20.72
N ILE A 56 -2.91 4.41 20.40
CA ILE A 56 -2.90 5.77 19.86
C ILE A 56 -2.72 5.71 18.34
N LEU A 57 -3.57 6.43 17.62
CA LEU A 57 -3.45 6.56 16.17
C LEU A 57 -2.14 7.27 15.82
N ASN A 58 -1.28 6.59 15.06
CA ASN A 58 -0.05 7.18 14.59
C ASN A 58 -0.40 8.34 13.64
N PRO A 59 0.03 9.58 13.89
CA PRO A 59 -0.32 10.72 13.05
C PRO A 59 0.09 10.57 11.58
N ASN A 60 1.08 9.71 11.28
CA ASN A 60 1.59 9.49 9.93
C ASN A 60 1.13 8.16 9.30
N TYR A 61 0.09 7.50 9.82
CA TYR A 61 -0.38 6.22 9.31
C TYR A 61 -0.77 6.25 7.82
N ASN A 62 -1.26 7.41 7.35
CA ASN A 62 -1.71 7.64 5.97
C ASN A 62 -0.58 7.91 4.96
N SER A 63 0.67 8.06 5.42
CA SER A 63 1.84 8.42 4.61
C SER A 63 2.97 7.41 4.72
N VAL A 64 2.64 6.18 5.10
CA VAL A 64 3.59 5.08 5.20
C VAL A 64 3.97 4.60 3.81
N ASP A 65 5.27 4.66 3.50
CA ASP A 65 5.83 4.22 2.21
C ASP A 65 6.08 2.71 2.19
N LEU A 66 5.99 2.10 1.00
CA LEU A 66 6.29 0.68 0.80
C LEU A 66 7.66 0.27 1.34
N SER A 67 8.67 1.13 1.14
CA SER A 67 10.06 0.83 1.54
C SER A 67 10.26 0.75 3.05
N LYS A 68 9.30 1.25 3.85
CA LYS A 68 9.35 1.19 5.31
C LYS A 68 8.70 -0.07 5.86
N VAL A 69 7.71 -0.61 5.13
CA VAL A 69 6.96 -1.79 5.55
C VAL A 69 7.68 -3.04 5.07
N GLU A 70 8.15 -3.05 3.82
CA GLU A 70 8.83 -4.22 3.25
C GLU A 70 10.29 -4.30 3.68
N LEU A 71 10.67 -5.42 4.31
CA LEU A 71 12.04 -5.66 4.74
C LEU A 71 12.88 -6.18 3.58
N ASN A 72 13.74 -5.30 3.07
CA ASN A 72 14.76 -5.72 2.12
C ASN A 72 15.94 -6.40 2.83
N ASN A 73 16.42 -7.50 2.26
CA ASN A 73 17.66 -8.14 2.66
C ASN A 73 18.89 -7.34 2.17
N GLY A 74 19.13 -6.13 2.72
CA GLY A 74 20.37 -5.31 2.65
C GLY A 74 20.98 -5.01 1.26
N PHE A 75 21.26 -6.04 0.48
CA PHE A 75 21.84 -6.09 -0.84
C PHE A 75 20.90 -5.69 -1.98
N ASN A 76 19.57 -5.85 -1.84
CA ASN A 76 18.60 -5.66 -2.96
C ASN A 76 17.79 -4.34 -2.89
N THR A 77 18.32 -3.27 -2.28
CA THR A 77 17.55 -2.02 -2.08
C THR A 77 17.15 -1.37 -3.41
N THR A 78 17.94 -1.61 -4.46
CA THR A 78 17.71 -1.10 -5.81
C THR A 78 16.47 -1.69 -6.45
N LYS A 79 16.22 -2.99 -6.27
CA LYS A 79 15.06 -3.69 -6.88
C LYS A 79 13.74 -3.26 -6.25
N LEU A 80 13.70 -3.11 -4.92
CA LEU A 80 12.49 -2.63 -4.23
C LEU A 80 12.16 -1.20 -4.63
N LYS A 81 13.18 -0.33 -4.75
CA LYS A 81 13.00 1.05 -5.25
C LYS A 81 12.52 1.07 -6.70
N GLN A 82 13.01 0.16 -7.53
CA GLN A 82 12.57 0.04 -8.92
C GLN A 82 11.11 -0.41 -9.00
N LEU A 83 10.73 -1.47 -8.25
CA LEU A 83 9.35 -1.92 -8.15
C LEU A 83 8.41 -0.79 -7.69
N ARG A 84 8.80 -0.06 -6.65
CA ARG A 84 8.07 1.11 -6.16
C ARG A 84 7.87 2.16 -7.27
N LYS A 85 8.94 2.46 -8.02
CA LYS A 85 8.88 3.43 -9.12
C LYS A 85 7.94 2.95 -10.23
N ASP A 86 8.02 1.68 -10.60
CA ASP A 86 7.18 1.11 -11.65
C ASP A 86 5.69 1.09 -11.26
N MET A 87 5.38 0.87 -9.97
CA MET A 87 4.00 1.01 -9.46
C MET A 87 3.50 2.46 -9.49
N ILE A 88 4.35 3.44 -9.11
CA ILE A 88 4.02 4.86 -9.19
C ILE A 88 3.79 5.30 -10.65
N ASP A 89 4.62 4.80 -11.56
CA ASP A 89 4.51 5.01 -13.01
C ASP A 89 3.34 4.20 -13.63
N GLN A 90 2.56 3.45 -12.82
CA GLN A 90 1.43 2.61 -13.25
C GLN A 90 1.80 1.56 -14.32
N LYS A 91 3.04 1.06 -14.29
CA LYS A 91 3.49 -0.01 -15.18
C LYS A 91 3.06 -1.36 -14.64
N HIS A 92 2.57 -2.21 -15.53
CA HIS A 92 2.22 -3.59 -15.21
C HIS A 92 3.46 -4.45 -15.41
N GLN A 93 4.10 -4.86 -14.32
CA GLN A 93 5.31 -5.67 -14.34
C GLN A 93 5.31 -6.69 -13.21
N GLU A 94 6.09 -7.74 -13.41
CA GLU A 94 6.38 -8.75 -12.41
C GLU A 94 7.84 -8.59 -11.96
N THR A 95 8.09 -8.74 -10.67
CA THR A 95 9.46 -8.64 -10.12
C THR A 95 9.65 -9.72 -9.08
N VAL A 96 10.75 -10.46 -9.21
CA VAL A 96 11.18 -11.45 -8.21
C VAL A 96 12.27 -10.84 -7.34
N LEU A 97 12.02 -10.83 -6.03
CA LEU A 97 12.92 -10.26 -5.03
C LEU A 97 12.93 -11.13 -3.77
N ASN A 98 14.10 -11.20 -3.14
CA ASN A 98 14.25 -11.89 -1.86
C ASN A 98 13.95 -10.91 -0.73
N VAL A 99 12.82 -11.08 -0.06
CA VAL A 99 12.40 -10.32 1.13
C VAL A 99 12.65 -11.11 2.40
N LYS A 100 12.71 -10.37 3.52
CA LYS A 100 12.55 -10.95 4.85
C LYS A 100 11.11 -10.74 5.30
N ILE A 101 10.59 -11.70 6.05
CA ILE A 101 9.28 -11.59 6.69
C ILE A 101 9.44 -11.03 8.11
N HIS A 102 8.48 -10.23 8.55
CA HIS A 102 8.39 -9.81 9.95
C HIS A 102 8.02 -11.01 10.82
N LEU A 103 8.68 -11.16 11.97
CA LEU A 103 8.41 -12.24 12.94
C LEU A 103 7.89 -11.69 14.28
N ASP A 104 7.60 -10.39 14.34
CA ASP A 104 7.36 -9.66 15.58
C ASP A 104 6.00 -9.98 16.25
N ASP A 105 5.15 -10.77 15.60
CA ASP A 105 3.84 -11.25 16.12
C ASP A 105 3.87 -12.74 16.54
N MET A 106 5.05 -13.33 16.77
CA MET A 106 5.22 -14.64 17.44
C MET A 106 5.65 -14.51 18.90
#